data_AF-A0A9E3H1J4-F1
#
_entry.id   AF-A0A9E3H1J4-F1
#
_cell.length_a   1.000
_cell.length_b   1.000
_cell.length_c   1.000
_cell.angle_alpha   90.00
_cell.angle_beta   90.00
_cell.angle_gamma   90.00
#
_symmetry.space_group_name_H-M   'P 1'
#
loop_
_entity.id
_entity.type
_entity.pdbx_description
1 polymer ?
#
loop_
_entity_poly.entity_id
_entity_poly.type
_entity_poly.pdbx_seq_one_letter_code
_entity_poly.pdbx_strand_id
1 'polypeptide(L)'
;MSLTVWAAWVCLAAAAAGSVLAILQLRGGGKPPVPWPVGAAHGLAGATGVALLVLAMQRPGPPAPTGVGGFRVAAAGVLGLAVVAGLVILAVRLRRGRYGSGVVGVHATLALTGLAILAARLLAG
;
A
#
# COMPACT_ATOMS: atom_id res chain seq x y z
N MET A 1 -10.42 -0.52 -19.05
CA MET A 1 -9.70 -1.13 -17.91
C MET A 1 -10.63 -1.21 -16.70
N SER A 2 -10.63 -2.33 -15.98
CA SER A 2 -11.47 -2.51 -14.79
C SER A 2 -10.96 -1.68 -13.60
N LEU A 3 -11.84 -1.38 -12.63
CA LEU A 3 -11.48 -0.60 -11.45
C LEU A 3 -10.41 -1.30 -10.59
N THR A 4 -10.39 -2.64 -10.60
CA THR A 4 -9.33 -3.46 -9.95
C THR A 4 -7.96 -3.21 -10.57
N VAL A 5 -7.89 -3.06 -11.90
CA VAL A 5 -6.62 -2.78 -12.60
C VAL A 5 -6.13 -1.37 -12.25
N TRP A 6 -7.02 -0.38 -12.19
CA TRP A 6 -6.67 0.95 -11.71
C TRP A 6 -6.16 0.95 -10.28
N ALA A 7 -6.85 0.24 -9.38
CA ALA A 7 -6.42 0.08 -8.00
C ALA A 7 -5.00 -0.52 -7.91
N ALA A 8 -4.70 -1.55 -8.71
CA ALA A 8 -3.38 -2.16 -8.75
C ALA A 8 -2.29 -1.21 -9.27
N TRP A 9 -2.55 -0.44 -10.33
CA TRP A 9 -1.61 0.55 -10.83
C TRP A 9 -1.31 1.63 -9.79
N VAL A 10 -2.33 2.15 -9.11
CA VAL A 10 -2.17 3.16 -8.06
C VAL A 10 -1.38 2.58 -6.87
N CYS A 11 -1.69 1.35 -6.44
CA CYS A 11 -0.94 0.67 -5.38
C CYS A 11 0.52 0.42 -5.77
N LEU A 12 0.78 0.02 -7.02
CA LEU A 12 2.12 -0.20 -7.55
C LEU A 12 2.92 1.10 -7.59
N ALA A 13 2.32 2.18 -8.07
CA ALA A 13 2.94 3.51 -8.08
C ALA A 13 3.27 3.98 -6.66
N ALA A 14 2.34 3.76 -5.71
CA ALA A 14 2.58 4.05 -4.30
C ALA A 14 3.74 3.22 -3.75
N ALA A 15 3.78 1.90 -3.99
CA ALA A 15 4.85 1.01 -3.53
C ALA A 15 6.23 1.35 -4.15
N ALA A 16 6.26 1.74 -5.42
CA ALA A 16 7.47 2.21 -6.09
C ALA A 16 7.98 3.52 -5.47
N ALA A 17 7.09 4.49 -5.24
CA ALA A 17 7.43 5.72 -4.54
C ALA A 17 7.94 5.42 -3.11
N GLY A 18 7.25 4.55 -2.37
CA GLY A 18 7.64 4.13 -1.02
C GLY A 18 9.03 3.49 -0.98
N SER A 19 9.36 2.67 -1.97
CA SER A 19 10.70 2.07 -2.13
C SER A 19 11.78 3.13 -2.34
N VAL A 20 11.51 4.15 -3.17
CA VAL A 20 12.42 5.29 -3.36
C VAL A 20 12.61 6.05 -2.04
N LEU A 21 11.53 6.33 -1.32
CA LEU A 21 11.61 7.01 -0.02
C LEU A 21 12.42 6.20 1.00
N ALA A 22 12.24 4.87 1.03
CA ALA A 22 13.01 3.97 1.88
C ALA A 22 14.51 4.01 1.53
N ILE A 23 14.86 3.93 0.24
CA ILE A 23 16.25 4.02 -0.22
C ILE A 23 16.87 5.37 0.13
N LEU A 24 16.15 6.48 -0.08
CA LEU A 24 16.63 7.81 0.28
C LEU A 24 16.87 7.92 1.79
N GLN A 25 16.00 7.34 2.61
CA GLN A 25 16.15 7.32 4.05
C GLN A 25 17.35 6.48 4.50
N LEU A 26 17.59 5.33 3.85
CA LEU A 26 18.76 4.48 4.13
C LEU A 26 20.08 5.15 3.71
N ARG A 27 20.11 5.77 2.52
CA ARG A 27 21.29 6.51 2.00
C ARG A 27 21.57 7.78 2.79
N GLY A 28 20.55 8.34 3.45
CA GLY A 28 20.62 9.60 4.16
C GLY A 28 21.62 9.61 5.32
N GLY A 29 21.95 8.45 5.93
CA GLY A 29 23.02 8.34 6.93
C GLY A 29 22.98 9.39 8.05
N GLY A 30 21.79 9.83 8.49
CA GLY A 30 21.62 10.90 9.49
C GLY A 30 21.29 12.31 8.94
N LYS A 31 21.19 12.51 7.63
CA LYS A 31 20.64 13.73 6.99
C LYS A 31 19.15 13.91 7.31
N PRO A 32 18.60 15.15 7.22
CA PRO A 32 17.24 15.42 7.66
C PRO A 32 16.25 14.45 7.00
N PRO A 33 15.28 13.94 7.78
CA PRO A 33 14.36 12.92 7.31
C PRO A 33 13.57 13.42 6.10
N VAL A 34 13.17 12.49 5.21
CA VAL A 34 12.29 12.79 4.07
C VAL A 34 11.18 13.77 4.49
N PRO A 35 10.96 14.86 3.73
CA PRO A 35 9.95 15.85 4.04
C PRO A 35 8.59 15.18 4.26
N TRP A 36 7.94 15.50 5.38
CA TRP A 36 6.67 14.88 5.74
C TRP A 36 5.58 15.01 4.66
N PRO A 37 5.49 16.09 3.85
CA PRO A 37 4.47 16.17 2.79
C PRO A 37 4.64 15.07 1.73
N VAL A 38 5.89 14.69 1.42
CA VAL A 38 6.20 13.63 0.46
C VAL A 38 5.74 12.27 1.00
N GLY A 39 5.99 12.00 2.28
CA GLY A 39 5.51 10.78 2.94
C GLY A 39 3.98 10.73 3.02
N ALA A 40 3.32 11.86 3.31
CA ALA A 40 1.87 11.97 3.32
C ALA A 40 1.26 11.75 1.92
N ALA A 41 1.87 12.31 0.87
CA ALA A 41 1.46 12.08 -0.51
C ALA A 41 1.56 10.60 -0.91
N HIS A 42 2.64 9.91 -0.52
CA HIS A 42 2.77 8.46 -0.69
C HIS A 42 1.64 7.70 0.04
N GLY A 43 1.36 8.06 1.30
CA GLY A 43 0.28 7.46 2.08
C GLY A 43 -1.11 7.66 1.44
N LEU A 44 -1.38 8.86 0.92
CA LEU A 44 -2.61 9.18 0.19
C LEU A 44 -2.74 8.37 -1.10
N ALA A 45 -1.65 8.20 -1.86
CA ALA A 45 -1.64 7.35 -3.04
C ALA A 45 -1.97 5.90 -2.68
N GLY A 46 -1.35 5.35 -1.64
CA GLY A 46 -1.66 4.01 -1.13
C GLY A 46 -3.12 3.85 -0.69
N ALA A 47 -3.63 4.79 0.11
CA ALA A 47 -5.02 4.78 0.57
C ALA A 47 -6.02 4.91 -0.59
N THR A 48 -5.70 5.70 -1.61
CA THR A 48 -6.52 5.82 -2.83
C THR A 48 -6.57 4.50 -3.57
N GLY A 49 -5.44 3.81 -3.73
CA GLY A 49 -5.39 2.48 -4.35
C GLY A 49 -6.27 1.47 -3.61
N VAL A 50 -6.24 1.46 -2.27
CA VAL A 50 -7.10 0.61 -1.44
C VAL A 50 -8.57 0.98 -1.58
N ALA A 51 -8.90 2.28 -1.56
CA ALA A 51 -10.28 2.74 -1.75
C ALA A 51 -10.84 2.30 -3.11
N LEU A 52 -10.06 2.44 -4.19
CA LEU A 52 -10.43 1.95 -5.52
C LEU A 52 -10.64 0.43 -5.53
N LEU A 53 -9.79 -0.33 -4.82
CA LEU A 53 -9.93 -1.78 -4.71
C LEU A 53 -11.24 -2.17 -3.99
N VAL A 54 -11.57 -1.49 -2.90
CA VAL A 54 -12.81 -1.70 -2.15
C VAL A 54 -14.03 -1.34 -3.01
N LEU A 55 -13.99 -0.23 -3.73
CA LEU A 55 -15.04 0.15 -4.67
C LEU A 55 -15.18 -0.89 -5.81
N ALA A 56 -14.07 -1.48 -6.26
CA ALA A 56 -14.09 -2.52 -7.28
C ALA A 56 -14.74 -3.83 -6.80
N MET A 57 -14.75 -4.07 -5.48
CA MET A 57 -15.41 -5.23 -4.89
C MET A 57 -16.93 -5.11 -4.82
N GLN A 58 -17.47 -3.88 -4.83
CA GLN A 58 -18.92 -3.64 -4.81
C GLN A 58 -19.59 -3.97 -6.15
N ARG A 59 -18.81 -4.23 -7.20
CA ARG A 59 -19.31 -4.59 -8.53
C ARG A 59 -19.08 -6.08 -8.81
N PRO A 60 -19.99 -6.75 -9.54
CA PRO A 60 -19.75 -8.09 -10.06
C PRO A 60 -18.42 -8.10 -10.83
N GLY A 61 -17.49 -8.94 -10.36
CA GLY A 61 -16.21 -9.11 -11.03
C GLY A 61 -16.33 -10.07 -12.21
N PRO A 62 -15.39 -10.06 -13.16
CA PRO A 62 -15.26 -11.16 -14.10
C PRO A 62 -15.09 -12.48 -13.34
N PRO A 63 -15.62 -13.59 -13.86
CA PRO A 63 -15.47 -14.91 -13.25
C PRO A 63 -13.98 -15.14 -12.97
N ALA A 64 -13.68 -15.52 -11.74
CA ALA A 64 -12.33 -15.87 -11.35
C ALA A 64 -12.10 -17.35 -11.65
N PRO A 65 -10.91 -17.74 -12.14
CA PRO A 65 -10.53 -19.15 -12.13
C PRO A 65 -10.70 -19.74 -10.73
N THR A 66 -11.00 -21.03 -10.67
CA THR A 66 -11.12 -21.78 -9.42
C THR A 66 -9.86 -21.61 -8.59
N GLY A 67 -10.00 -21.20 -7.32
CA GLY A 67 -8.88 -21.02 -6.39
C GLY A 67 -8.40 -19.58 -6.18
N VAL A 68 -8.68 -18.62 -7.07
CA VAL A 68 -8.21 -17.22 -6.93
C VAL A 68 -9.31 -16.21 -6.60
N GLY A 69 -10.56 -16.65 -6.43
CA GLY A 69 -11.70 -15.78 -6.11
C GLY A 69 -11.50 -14.95 -4.83
N GLY A 70 -10.90 -15.55 -3.80
CA GLY A 70 -10.63 -14.89 -2.52
C GLY A 70 -9.46 -13.91 -2.53
N PHE A 71 -8.59 -13.94 -3.54
CA PHE A 71 -7.36 -13.13 -3.55
C PHE A 71 -7.65 -11.63 -3.60
N ARG A 72 -8.76 -11.22 -4.24
CA ARG A 72 -9.18 -9.81 -4.25
C ARG A 72 -9.52 -9.32 -2.84
N VAL A 73 -10.20 -10.14 -2.04
CA VAL A 73 -10.56 -9.82 -0.64
C VAL A 73 -9.30 -9.83 0.24
N ALA A 74 -8.45 -10.85 0.08
CA ALA A 74 -7.20 -10.95 0.83
C ALA A 74 -6.27 -9.75 0.55
N ALA A 75 -6.11 -9.36 -0.71
CA ALA A 75 -5.35 -8.17 -1.09
C ALA A 75 -5.92 -6.90 -0.44
N ALA A 76 -7.24 -6.71 -0.49
CA ALA A 76 -7.89 -5.56 0.13
C ALA A 76 -7.67 -5.51 1.65
N GLY A 77 -7.78 -6.65 2.33
CA GLY A 77 -7.52 -6.74 3.77
C GLY A 77 -6.07 -6.40 4.12
N VAL A 78 -5.10 -7.03 3.43
CA VAL A 78 -3.68 -6.82 3.71
C VAL A 78 -3.23 -5.40 3.37
N LEU A 79 -3.66 -4.84 2.24
CA LEU A 79 -3.37 -3.44 1.88
C LEU A 79 -4.07 -2.46 2.83
N GLY A 80 -5.28 -2.78 3.29
CA GLY A 80 -5.98 -2.01 4.32
C GLY A 80 -5.18 -1.95 5.62
N LEU A 81 -4.63 -3.08 6.09
CA LEU A 81 -3.73 -3.11 7.25
C LEU A 81 -2.46 -2.28 7.02
N ALA A 82 -1.90 -2.30 5.80
CA ALA A 82 -0.77 -1.44 5.45
C ALA A 82 -1.13 0.05 5.58
N VAL A 83 -2.32 0.47 5.12
CA VAL A 83 -2.81 1.86 5.29
C VAL A 83 -2.95 2.21 6.77
N VAL A 84 -3.51 1.32 7.58
CA VAL A 84 -3.63 1.53 9.04
C VAL A 84 -2.25 1.72 9.68
N ALA A 85 -1.26 0.87 9.35
CA ALA A 85 0.11 1.04 9.82
C ALA A 85 0.72 2.38 9.37
N GLY A 86 0.45 2.82 8.14
CA GLY A 86 0.85 4.12 7.62
C GLY A 86 0.22 5.30 8.38
N LEU A 87 -1.06 5.19 8.74
CA LEU A 87 -1.75 6.18 9.56
C LEU A 87 -1.18 6.27 10.98
N VAL A 88 -0.76 5.14 11.57
CA VAL A 88 -0.05 5.13 12.86
C VAL A 88 1.27 5.90 12.76
N ILE A 89 2.06 5.66 11.71
CA ILE A 89 3.32 6.40 11.47
C ILE A 89 3.04 7.91 11.36
N LEU A 90 2.04 8.29 10.56
CA LEU A 90 1.64 9.68 10.37
C LEU A 90 1.19 10.31 11.70
N ALA A 91 0.33 9.64 12.46
CA ALA A 91 -0.19 10.12 13.74
C ALA A 91 0.93 10.32 14.77
N VAL A 92 1.86 9.37 14.90
CA VAL A 92 3.02 9.51 15.79
C VAL A 92 3.88 10.70 15.37
N ARG A 93 4.10 10.89 14.06
CA ARG A 93 4.89 12.01 13.56
C ARG A 93 4.22 13.37 13.79
N LEU A 94 2.91 13.47 13.60
CA LEU A 94 2.12 14.68 13.90
C LEU A 94 2.17 15.04 15.39
N ARG A 95 2.25 14.03 16.27
CA ARG A 95 2.45 14.23 17.72
C ARG A 95 3.90 14.50 18.12
N ARG A 96 4.80 14.74 17.16
CA ARG A 96 6.26 14.90 17.35
C ARG A 96 6.93 13.70 18.06
N GLY A 97 6.28 12.54 18.07
CA GLY A 97 6.82 11.30 18.61
C GLY A 97 7.82 10.64 17.66
N ARG A 98 8.70 9.80 18.20
CA ARG A 98 9.55 8.91 17.42
C ARG A 98 8.84 7.56 17.29
N TYR A 99 8.60 7.11 16.07
CA TYR A 99 8.15 5.74 15.81
C TYR A 99 9.36 4.83 15.63
N GLY A 100 9.29 3.62 16.17
CA GLY A 100 10.33 2.61 15.98
C GLY A 100 10.43 2.19 14.50
N SER A 101 11.63 1.84 14.06
CA SER A 101 11.89 1.29 12.71
C SER A 101 11.02 0.06 12.41
N GLY A 102 10.60 -0.70 13.43
CA GLY A 102 9.73 -1.86 13.28
C GLY A 102 8.36 -1.55 12.64
N VAL A 103 7.73 -0.42 12.97
CA VAL A 103 6.41 -0.08 12.40
C VAL A 103 6.51 0.20 10.90
N VAL A 104 7.60 0.84 10.47
CA VAL A 104 7.88 1.09 9.04
C VAL A 104 8.10 -0.22 8.30
N GLY A 105 8.85 -1.16 8.90
CA GLY A 105 9.04 -2.50 8.34
C GLY A 105 7.72 -3.24 8.17
N VAL A 106 6.88 -3.26 9.21
CA VAL A 106 5.54 -3.88 9.17
C VAL A 106 4.68 -3.27 8.05
N HIS A 107 4.65 -1.93 7.94
CA HIS A 107 3.94 -1.25 6.87
C HIS A 107 4.41 -1.70 5.48
N ALA A 108 5.74 -1.72 5.25
CA ALA A 108 6.32 -2.11 3.98
C ALA A 108 6.03 -3.58 3.62
N THR A 109 6.15 -4.50 4.59
CA THR A 109 5.85 -5.92 4.38
C THR A 109 4.38 -6.12 4.02
N LEU A 110 3.45 -5.51 4.77
CA LEU A 110 2.03 -5.59 4.45
C LEU A 110 1.73 -5.02 3.07
N ALA A 111 2.30 -3.87 2.71
CA ALA A 111 2.09 -3.27 1.39
C ALA A 111 2.56 -4.18 0.25
N LEU A 112 3.76 -4.75 0.35
CA LEU A 112 4.34 -5.66 -0.65
C LEU A 112 3.55 -6.97 -0.75
N THR A 113 3.18 -7.57 0.39
CA THR A 113 2.37 -8.80 0.40
C THR A 113 1.00 -8.56 -0.22
N GLY A 114 0.32 -7.47 0.14
CA GLY A 114 -0.98 -7.13 -0.42
C GLY A 114 -0.93 -6.88 -1.93
N LEU A 115 0.13 -6.20 -2.40
CA LEU A 115 0.38 -5.97 -3.82
C LEU A 115 0.67 -7.28 -4.58
N ALA A 116 1.46 -8.18 -4.01
CA ALA A 116 1.75 -9.48 -4.61
C ALA A 116 0.48 -10.34 -4.76
N ILE A 117 -0.38 -10.37 -3.75
CA ILE A 117 -1.68 -11.07 -3.81
C ILE A 117 -2.58 -10.46 -4.89
N LEU A 118 -2.63 -9.12 -4.97
CA LEU A 118 -3.41 -8.42 -5.99
C LEU A 118 -2.89 -8.71 -7.40
N ALA A 119 -1.57 -8.71 -7.59
CA ALA A 119 -0.93 -9.06 -8.85
C ALA A 119 -1.25 -10.51 -9.24
N ALA A 120 -1.16 -11.47 -8.31
CA ALA A 120 -1.53 -12.86 -8.56
C ALA A 120 -2.99 -12.98 -9.05
N ARG A 121 -3.93 -12.22 -8.48
CA ARG A 121 -5.32 -12.20 -8.95
C ARG A 121 -5.45 -11.65 -10.38
N LEU A 122 -4.67 -10.63 -10.74
CA LEU A 122 -4.74 -10.00 -12.04
C LEU A 122 -4.03 -10.81 -13.13
N LEU A 123 -2.96 -11.52 -12.79
CA LEU A 123 -2.22 -12.37 -13.72
C LEU A 123 -2.90 -13.73 -13.94
N ALA A 124 -3.71 -14.18 -13.00
CA ALA A 124 -4.49 -15.42 -13.12
C ALA A 124 -5.80 -15.25 -13.90
N GLY A 125 -6.23 -14.02 -14.21
CA GLY A 125 -7.50 -13.73 -14.90
C GLY A 125 -7.30 -13.03 -16.23
#